data_AF-A0A938LYL2-F1
#
_entry.id   AF-A0A938LYL2-F1
#
_cell.length_a   1.000
_cell.length_b   1.000
_cell.length_c   1.000
_cell.angle_alpha   90.00
_cell.angle_beta   90.00
_cell.angle_gamma   90.00
#
_symmetry.space_group_name_H-M   'P 1'
#
loop_
_entity.id
_entity.type
_entity.pdbx_description
1 polymer ?
#
loop_
_entity_poly.entity_id
_entity_poly.type
_entity_poly.pdbx_seq_one_letter_code
_entity_poly.pdbx_strand_id
1 'polypeptide(L)'
;MARVSMSLLVVTLSLLGGTAGATDIILNEYNAVEGSSFLGGGDSAADERGGRAADSFFGRIPGNGGDWFELVVIKDHLDMRGWQFELFGSGKLDRVLTLTAHPIWSDLRAGTIVTVAQNVPSDISYDPAAGDWWINVQAGNDADGKYISARNFTVSNKNWQLRVRNMGGAVVLGPVGEGIVPGVGVSGTEVFVLKADPSAALAPDSTKYDSSKRFSTFGAPNIWGTQDFNDLRPALASKTGTLKVLAPNGGEALTAGKVVTVRWQSEGIAEPVLIEFSPDNGFSWTPVYPPNVGNTGQYKWLVPLVDSSQALLRVCSSTRPALFDVSDKPFTMLAGTLLADLTGQGPADFSALTHHRTLLPGQERPVGGGPWRCW
;
A
#
# COMPACT_ATOMS: atom_id res chain seq x y z
N MET A 1 36.22 -45.57 29.26
CA MET A 1 36.33 -44.43 28.32
C MET A 1 35.46 -44.74 27.11
N ALA A 2 34.22 -44.24 27.09
CA ALA A 2 33.32 -44.40 25.96
C ALA A 2 33.44 -43.14 25.07
N ARG A 3 33.93 -43.31 23.83
CA ARG A 3 33.91 -42.24 22.83
C ARG A 3 32.55 -42.28 22.13
N VAL A 4 31.70 -41.31 22.43
CA VAL A 4 30.49 -41.04 21.64
C VAL A 4 30.94 -40.32 20.38
N SER A 5 30.86 -40.98 19.23
CA SER A 5 31.09 -40.36 17.93
C SER A 5 29.82 -39.61 17.54
N MET A 6 29.86 -38.29 17.63
CA MET A 6 28.77 -37.41 17.23
C MET A 6 28.83 -37.25 15.70
N SER A 7 28.06 -38.06 14.97
CA SER A 7 27.91 -37.93 13.53
C SER A 7 27.22 -36.60 13.21
N LEU A 8 27.97 -35.67 12.64
CA LEU A 8 27.47 -34.41 12.10
C LEU A 8 26.55 -34.74 10.91
N LEU A 9 25.24 -34.69 11.14
CA LEU A 9 24.26 -34.75 10.07
C LEU A 9 24.34 -33.42 9.30
N VAL A 10 25.22 -33.36 8.30
CA VAL A 10 25.21 -32.29 7.30
C VAL A 10 23.94 -32.51 6.47
N VAL A 11 22.88 -31.79 6.81
CA VAL A 11 21.72 -31.68 5.93
C VAL A 11 22.17 -30.82 4.75
N THR A 12 22.69 -31.47 3.71
CA THR A 12 22.75 -30.85 2.38
C THR A 12 21.30 -30.61 1.98
N LEU A 13 20.88 -29.35 2.01
CA LEU A 13 19.63 -28.90 1.41
C LEU A 13 19.76 -29.10 -0.10
N SER A 14 19.45 -30.30 -0.57
CA SER A 14 19.29 -30.58 -1.98
C SER A 14 18.11 -29.74 -2.47
N LEU A 15 18.42 -28.62 -3.12
CA LEU A 15 17.51 -27.88 -3.98
C LEU A 15 17.03 -28.84 -5.07
N LEU A 16 15.89 -29.49 -4.82
CA LEU A 16 15.07 -30.02 -5.89
C LEU A 16 14.69 -28.80 -6.72
N GLY A 17 15.37 -28.65 -7.86
CA GLY A 17 15.08 -27.66 -8.87
C GLY A 17 13.66 -27.86 -9.37
N GLY A 18 12.71 -27.20 -8.72
CA GLY A 18 11.42 -26.90 -9.31
C GLY A 18 11.67 -25.96 -10.48
N THR A 19 11.10 -26.29 -11.63
CA THR A 19 10.99 -25.41 -12.79
C THR A 19 10.71 -23.98 -12.33
N ALA A 20 11.54 -23.01 -12.75
CA ALA A 20 11.41 -21.60 -12.43
C ALA A 20 9.94 -21.17 -12.59
N GLY A 21 9.24 -21.10 -11.46
CA GLY A 21 7.85 -20.68 -11.43
C GLY A 21 7.80 -19.19 -11.75
N ALA A 22 6.69 -18.75 -12.32
CA ALA A 22 6.40 -17.33 -12.42
C ALA A 22 6.56 -16.71 -11.02
N THR A 23 7.48 -15.77 -10.90
CA THR A 23 7.74 -15.05 -9.65
C THR A 23 6.72 -13.92 -9.53
N ASP A 24 6.01 -13.85 -8.42
CA ASP A 24 4.99 -12.80 -8.21
C ASP A 24 5.63 -11.46 -7.84
N ILE A 25 6.87 -11.51 -7.34
CA ILE A 25 7.68 -10.38 -6.89
C ILE A 25 9.15 -10.70 -7.10
N ILE A 26 10.01 -9.69 -7.25
CA ILE A 26 11.46 -9.87 -7.34
C ILE A 26 12.20 -8.91 -6.42
N LEU A 27 13.41 -9.28 -6.00
CA LEU A 27 14.35 -8.34 -5.39
C LEU A 27 14.84 -7.38 -6.47
N ASN A 28 14.85 -6.08 -6.19
CA ASN A 28 15.30 -5.05 -7.13
C ASN A 28 16.62 -4.43 -6.69
N GLU A 29 16.71 -4.05 -5.42
CA GLU A 29 17.89 -3.41 -4.85
C GLU A 29 17.97 -3.70 -3.34
N TYR A 30 19.16 -3.78 -2.78
CA TYR A 30 19.34 -3.65 -1.32
C TYR A 30 20.65 -2.96 -0.98
N ASN A 31 20.65 -2.30 0.17
CA ASN A 31 21.82 -1.61 0.65
C ASN A 31 22.81 -2.55 1.36
N ALA A 32 24.05 -2.60 0.89
CA ALA A 32 25.15 -3.28 1.57
C ALA A 32 26.16 -2.29 2.16
N VAL A 33 25.93 -0.98 2.01
CA VAL A 33 26.84 0.07 2.51
C VAL A 33 26.84 0.05 4.04
N GLU A 34 28.02 -0.15 4.61
CA GLU A 34 28.21 -0.17 6.07
C GLU A 34 27.93 1.21 6.68
N GLY A 35 27.45 1.26 7.93
CA GLY A 35 26.93 2.48 8.55
C GLY A 35 27.90 3.68 8.60
N SER A 36 29.21 3.45 8.63
CA SER A 36 30.24 4.51 8.58
C SER A 36 30.81 4.76 7.19
N SER A 37 30.46 3.93 6.22
CA SER A 37 30.96 3.95 4.85
C SER A 37 30.02 4.77 3.95
N PHE A 38 30.53 5.25 2.82
CA PHE A 38 29.72 5.87 1.78
C PHE A 38 29.57 4.92 0.60
N LEU A 39 28.48 5.07 -0.16
CA LEU A 39 28.35 4.41 -1.46
C LEU A 39 29.55 4.76 -2.34
N GLY A 40 30.19 3.76 -2.93
CA GLY A 40 31.42 3.91 -3.70
C GLY A 40 32.68 4.21 -2.88
N GLY A 41 32.64 4.07 -1.55
CA GLY A 41 33.76 4.39 -0.65
C GLY A 41 34.02 5.90 -0.57
N GLY A 42 35.22 6.31 -0.13
CA GLY A 42 35.58 7.72 -0.02
C GLY A 42 34.97 8.43 1.20
N ASP A 43 34.61 9.70 1.04
CA ASP A 43 34.13 10.58 2.11
C ASP A 43 32.88 11.38 1.69
N SER A 44 32.44 12.37 2.49
CA SER A 44 31.25 13.16 2.17
C SER A 44 31.35 13.98 0.88
N ALA A 45 32.56 14.23 0.36
CA ALA A 45 32.79 15.04 -0.83
C ALA A 45 32.91 14.20 -2.11
N ALA A 46 33.61 13.07 -2.06
CA ALA A 46 33.89 12.25 -3.24
C ALA A 46 33.90 10.75 -2.95
N ASP A 47 33.62 9.96 -3.99
CA ASP A 47 33.80 8.50 -3.97
C ASP A 47 35.29 8.10 -4.05
N GLU A 48 35.60 6.81 -3.88
CA GLU A 48 36.98 6.30 -3.87
C GLU A 48 37.76 6.57 -5.18
N ARG A 49 37.07 6.98 -6.24
CA ARG A 49 37.63 7.25 -7.58
C ARG A 49 37.68 8.74 -7.90
N GLY A 50 37.38 9.61 -6.93
CA GLY A 50 37.30 11.06 -7.12
C GLY A 50 36.05 11.53 -7.86
N GLY A 51 35.08 10.63 -8.10
CA GLY A 51 33.76 10.95 -8.63
C GLY A 51 32.76 11.22 -7.50
N ARG A 52 31.47 11.11 -7.83
CA ARG A 52 30.39 11.32 -6.85
C ARG A 52 29.31 10.25 -6.97
N ALA A 53 29.60 9.06 -6.44
CA ALA A 53 28.58 8.06 -6.18
C ALA A 53 27.61 8.55 -5.08
N ALA A 54 26.32 8.39 -5.33
CA ALA A 54 25.24 8.81 -4.45
C ALA A 54 23.96 8.05 -4.78
N ASP A 55 23.08 7.96 -3.80
CA ASP A 55 21.71 7.53 -4.00
C ASP A 55 20.84 8.72 -4.46
N SER A 56 19.86 8.49 -5.34
CA SER A 56 19.02 9.57 -5.86
C SER A 56 18.08 10.19 -4.82
N PHE A 57 17.71 9.46 -3.78
CA PHE A 57 16.85 9.91 -2.69
C PHE A 57 17.66 10.45 -1.51
N PHE A 58 18.64 9.68 -1.03
CA PHE A 58 19.44 10.06 0.15
C PHE A 58 20.60 11.00 -0.17
N GLY A 59 20.99 11.09 -1.44
CA GLY A 59 22.23 11.74 -1.84
C GLY A 59 23.45 10.97 -1.34
N ARG A 60 24.47 11.70 -0.89
CA ARG A 60 25.74 11.13 -0.42
C ARG A 60 25.82 11.22 1.09
N ILE A 61 25.48 10.13 1.77
CA ILE A 61 25.48 10.03 3.23
C ILE A 61 26.16 8.74 3.72
N PRO A 62 26.68 8.69 4.95
CA PRO A 62 27.14 7.44 5.56
C PRO A 62 26.01 6.41 5.64
N GLY A 63 26.33 5.14 5.41
CA GLY A 63 25.40 4.02 5.49
C GLY A 63 24.34 3.99 4.39
N ASN A 64 24.27 4.98 3.49
CA ASN A 64 23.35 5.01 2.35
C ASN A 64 21.88 4.70 2.73
N GLY A 65 21.38 5.35 3.79
CA GLY A 65 20.01 5.15 4.29
C GLY A 65 19.85 4.01 5.30
N GLY A 66 20.92 3.28 5.63
CA GLY A 66 20.91 2.23 6.64
C GLY A 66 20.24 0.96 6.13
N ASP A 67 19.39 0.34 6.95
CA ASP A 67 18.81 -0.95 6.62
C ASP A 67 17.57 -0.83 5.72
N TRP A 68 17.71 -1.17 4.44
CA TRP A 68 16.59 -1.23 3.48
C TRP A 68 16.83 -2.20 2.32
N PHE A 69 15.72 -2.71 1.79
CA PHE A 69 15.68 -3.47 0.53
C PHE A 69 14.42 -3.11 -0.25
N GLU A 70 14.47 -3.33 -1.55
CA GLU A 70 13.45 -2.94 -2.50
C GLU A 70 13.03 -4.12 -3.36
N LEU A 71 11.73 -4.22 -3.59
CA LEU A 71 11.10 -5.26 -4.39
C LEU A 71 10.31 -4.66 -5.55
N VAL A 72 10.17 -5.42 -6.63
CA VAL A 72 9.25 -5.08 -7.73
C VAL A 72 8.16 -6.14 -7.83
N VAL A 73 6.91 -5.68 -7.80
CA VAL A 73 5.73 -6.51 -8.04
C VAL A 73 5.69 -6.91 -9.52
N ILE A 74 5.58 -8.21 -9.80
CA ILE A 74 5.54 -8.75 -11.17
C ILE A 74 4.13 -9.14 -11.57
N LYS A 75 3.37 -9.69 -10.63
CA LYS A 75 2.00 -10.12 -10.87
C LYS A 75 1.04 -8.96 -10.71
N ASP A 76 0.22 -8.73 -11.72
CA ASP A 76 -0.81 -7.70 -11.66
C ASP A 76 -1.96 -8.15 -10.74
N HIS A 77 -2.56 -7.19 -10.04
CA HIS A 77 -3.60 -7.45 -9.03
C HIS A 77 -3.16 -8.44 -7.94
N LEU A 78 -1.95 -8.24 -7.40
CA LEU A 78 -1.35 -9.11 -6.40
C LEU A 78 -1.83 -8.75 -4.99
N ASP A 79 -2.35 -9.75 -4.28
CA ASP A 79 -2.62 -9.68 -2.84
C ASP A 79 -1.45 -10.24 -2.04
N MET A 80 -0.77 -9.37 -1.29
CA MET A 80 0.38 -9.70 -0.43
C MET A 80 0.07 -9.69 1.07
N ARG A 81 -1.21 -9.58 1.46
CA ARG A 81 -1.56 -9.56 2.89
C ARG A 81 -1.08 -10.82 3.60
N GLY A 82 -0.41 -10.64 4.74
CA GLY A 82 0.13 -11.76 5.53
C GLY A 82 1.37 -12.44 4.95
N TRP A 83 1.94 -11.95 3.85
CA TRP A 83 3.18 -12.48 3.31
C TRP A 83 4.36 -12.22 4.26
N GLN A 84 5.36 -13.11 4.18
CA GLN A 84 6.53 -13.10 5.05
C GLN A 84 7.81 -12.88 4.25
N PHE A 85 8.63 -11.94 4.72
CA PHE A 85 9.98 -11.68 4.23
C PHE A 85 10.97 -12.29 5.22
N GLU A 86 11.57 -13.41 4.83
CA GLU A 86 12.60 -14.10 5.58
C GLU A 86 13.98 -13.57 5.17
N LEU A 87 14.63 -12.88 6.09
CA LEU A 87 15.92 -12.22 5.91
C LEU A 87 17.01 -13.08 6.53
N PHE A 88 18.03 -13.39 5.74
CA PHE A 88 19.16 -14.21 6.14
C PHE A 88 20.43 -13.38 6.19
N GLY A 89 21.29 -13.66 7.16
CA GLY A 89 22.63 -13.11 7.25
C GLY A 89 23.63 -14.22 7.56
N SER A 90 24.77 -14.25 6.86
CA SER A 90 25.79 -15.28 7.07
C SER A 90 25.23 -16.72 7.00
N GLY A 91 24.26 -16.96 6.10
CA GLY A 91 23.62 -18.25 5.88
C GLY A 91 22.62 -18.71 6.95
N LYS A 92 22.24 -17.83 7.89
CA LYS A 92 21.25 -18.12 8.94
C LYS A 92 20.06 -17.19 8.83
N LEU A 93 18.86 -17.70 9.13
CA LEU A 93 17.66 -16.87 9.25
C LEU A 93 17.87 -15.88 10.41
N ASP A 94 17.89 -14.60 10.10
CA ASP A 94 18.09 -13.52 11.07
C ASP A 94 16.77 -12.86 11.47
N ARG A 95 15.89 -12.61 10.49
CA ARG A 95 14.61 -11.93 10.74
C ARG A 95 13.50 -12.46 9.84
N VAL A 96 12.27 -12.39 10.35
CA VAL A 96 11.05 -12.50 9.55
C VAL A 96 10.26 -11.23 9.74
N LEU A 97 10.02 -10.50 8.64
CA LEU A 97 9.07 -9.40 8.60
C LEU A 97 7.75 -9.91 8.01
N THR A 98 6.62 -9.51 8.58
CA THR A 98 5.30 -9.95 8.10
C THR A 98 4.48 -8.75 7.68
N LEU A 99 3.99 -8.75 6.44
CA LEU A 99 3.02 -7.76 5.97
C LEU A 99 1.69 -7.96 6.71
N THR A 100 1.09 -6.86 7.16
CA THR A 100 -0.18 -6.92 7.88
C THR A 100 -1.34 -7.22 6.92
N ALA A 101 -2.56 -7.32 7.46
CA ALA A 101 -3.78 -7.43 6.67
C ALA A 101 -4.26 -6.07 6.10
N HIS A 102 -3.43 -5.02 6.13
CA HIS A 102 -3.82 -3.70 5.67
C HIS A 102 -4.25 -3.72 4.18
N PRO A 103 -5.33 -3.02 3.79
CA PRO A 103 -5.83 -3.03 2.40
C PRO A 103 -4.84 -2.54 1.34
N ILE A 104 -3.83 -1.76 1.72
CA ILE A 104 -2.76 -1.33 0.80
C ILE A 104 -2.08 -2.51 0.09
N TRP A 105 -2.10 -3.70 0.70
CA TRP A 105 -1.50 -4.91 0.15
C TRP A 105 -2.45 -5.80 -0.64
N SER A 106 -3.74 -5.45 -0.76
CA SER A 106 -4.74 -6.37 -1.32
C SER A 106 -4.83 -6.38 -2.84
N ASP A 107 -4.30 -5.37 -3.52
CA ASP A 107 -4.42 -5.21 -4.97
C ASP A 107 -3.26 -4.42 -5.58
N LEU A 108 -2.05 -4.96 -5.48
CA LEU A 108 -0.86 -4.32 -6.04
C LEU A 108 -0.78 -4.54 -7.55
N ARG A 109 -0.52 -3.46 -8.28
CA ARG A 109 -0.28 -3.48 -9.72
C ARG A 109 1.11 -4.00 -10.05
N ALA A 110 1.23 -4.70 -11.16
CA ALA A 110 2.55 -5.07 -11.68
C ALA A 110 3.37 -3.80 -12.01
N GLY A 111 4.66 -3.85 -11.71
CA GLY A 111 5.59 -2.74 -11.83
C GLY A 111 5.57 -1.73 -10.67
N THR A 112 4.83 -2.02 -9.59
CA THR A 112 4.94 -1.30 -8.32
C THR A 112 6.27 -1.62 -7.63
N ILE A 113 6.93 -0.57 -7.15
CA ILE A 113 8.13 -0.67 -6.32
C ILE A 113 7.69 -0.67 -4.85
N VAL A 114 8.14 -1.65 -4.07
CA VAL A 114 7.89 -1.74 -2.64
C VAL A 114 9.23 -1.69 -1.91
N THR A 115 9.46 -0.64 -1.14
CA THR A 115 10.62 -0.52 -0.25
C THR A 115 10.24 -0.88 1.18
N VAL A 116 11.11 -1.65 1.83
CA VAL A 116 11.06 -1.88 3.26
C VAL A 116 12.31 -1.25 3.84
N ALA A 117 12.13 -0.24 4.68
CA ALA A 117 13.21 0.51 5.28
C ALA A 117 13.06 0.51 6.80
N GLN A 118 14.17 0.45 7.54
CA GLN A 118 14.08 0.48 8.99
C GLN A 118 13.70 1.87 9.51
N ASN A 119 14.32 2.93 8.96
CA ASN A 119 14.26 4.28 9.53
C ASN A 119 13.69 5.33 8.56
N VAL A 120 13.14 4.92 7.41
CA VAL A 120 12.45 5.85 6.49
C VAL A 120 10.96 5.77 6.78
N PRO A 121 10.28 6.89 7.10
CA PRO A 121 8.85 6.90 7.36
C PRO A 121 8.05 6.28 6.23
N SER A 122 6.98 5.55 6.58
CA SER A 122 6.14 4.90 5.58
C SER A 122 5.55 5.92 4.61
N ASP A 123 5.63 5.63 3.33
CA ASP A 123 4.91 6.32 2.26
C ASP A 123 3.86 5.37 1.69
N ILE A 124 2.60 5.76 1.82
CA ILE A 124 1.43 4.98 1.45
C ILE A 124 0.52 5.71 0.47
N SER A 125 1.03 6.75 -0.20
CA SER A 125 0.27 7.53 -1.20
C SER A 125 -0.04 6.76 -2.49
N TYR A 126 0.45 5.53 -2.60
CA TYR A 126 0.26 4.59 -3.71
C TYR A 126 -1.03 4.83 -4.52
N ASP A 127 -0.82 5.38 -5.72
CA ASP A 127 -1.85 5.59 -6.72
C ASP A 127 -1.24 5.45 -8.12
N PRO A 128 -1.16 4.23 -8.65
CA PRO A 128 -0.64 3.99 -9.99
C PRO A 128 -1.35 4.81 -11.06
N ALA A 129 -2.65 5.09 -10.87
CA ALA A 129 -3.44 5.87 -11.84
C ALA A 129 -3.03 7.35 -11.85
N ALA A 130 -2.57 7.89 -10.72
CA ALA A 130 -1.95 9.21 -10.63
C ALA A 130 -0.44 9.20 -10.95
N GLY A 131 0.13 8.04 -11.28
CA GLY A 131 1.56 7.89 -11.59
C GLY A 131 2.44 7.65 -10.37
N ASP A 132 1.86 7.45 -9.19
CA ASP A 132 2.59 7.02 -8.00
C ASP A 132 2.64 5.49 -7.93
N TRP A 133 3.79 4.94 -8.31
CA TRP A 133 4.04 3.50 -8.40
C TRP A 133 4.85 2.96 -7.22
N TRP A 134 5.02 3.74 -6.16
CA TRP A 134 5.91 3.41 -5.06
C TRP A 134 5.15 3.28 -3.74
N ILE A 135 5.57 2.31 -2.93
CA ILE A 135 5.18 2.17 -1.53
C ILE A 135 6.46 2.05 -0.72
N ASN A 136 6.59 2.83 0.35
CA ASN A 136 7.58 2.59 1.39
C ASN A 136 6.91 2.21 2.70
N VAL A 137 7.45 1.20 3.39
CA VAL A 137 7.01 0.88 4.74
C VAL A 137 8.17 0.85 5.72
N GLN A 138 7.97 1.57 6.83
CA GLN A 138 8.89 1.59 7.94
C GLN A 138 8.74 0.33 8.79
N ALA A 139 9.83 -0.41 8.97
CA ALA A 139 9.83 -1.63 9.77
C ALA A 139 10.57 -1.50 11.11
N GLY A 140 11.21 -0.36 11.44
CA GLY A 140 11.93 -0.19 12.71
C GLY A 140 11.10 -0.52 13.96
N ASN A 141 11.77 -0.82 15.07
CA ASN A 141 11.11 -1.09 16.37
C ASN A 141 10.25 0.10 16.86
N ASP A 142 10.57 1.30 16.39
CA ASP A 142 9.87 2.56 16.64
C ASP A 142 8.73 2.83 15.65
N ALA A 143 8.55 1.99 14.62
CA ALA A 143 7.45 2.08 13.67
C ALA A 143 6.11 1.71 14.31
N ASP A 144 5.02 2.18 13.70
CA ASP A 144 3.65 1.93 14.18
C ASP A 144 3.16 0.48 14.00
N GLY A 145 3.87 -0.31 13.20
CA GLY A 145 3.53 -1.70 12.89
C GLY A 145 2.26 -1.86 12.04
N LYS A 146 1.77 -0.79 11.40
CA LYS A 146 0.47 -0.78 10.70
C LYS A 146 0.49 -1.55 9.38
N TYR A 147 1.60 -1.49 8.66
CA TYR A 147 1.73 -2.07 7.31
C TYR A 147 2.63 -3.30 7.27
N ILE A 148 3.64 -3.34 8.12
CA ILE A 148 4.58 -4.44 8.29
C ILE A 148 4.91 -4.58 9.78
N SER A 149 5.35 -5.75 10.22
CA SER A 149 5.82 -5.94 11.60
C SER A 149 6.90 -4.91 11.98
N ALA A 150 6.66 -4.14 13.05
CA ALA A 150 7.64 -3.21 13.64
C ALA A 150 8.75 -3.98 14.36
N ARG A 151 9.80 -4.31 13.60
CA ARG A 151 11.00 -5.01 14.01
C ARG A 151 12.19 -4.49 13.21
N ASN A 152 13.22 -3.98 13.90
CA ASN A 152 14.52 -3.71 13.28
C ASN A 152 14.98 -4.92 12.45
N PHE A 153 15.78 -4.73 11.42
CA PHE A 153 16.37 -5.81 10.65
C PHE A 153 17.75 -5.38 10.15
N THR A 154 18.48 -6.30 9.53
CA THR A 154 19.78 -5.95 8.95
C THR A 154 19.81 -6.35 7.49
N VAL A 155 20.36 -5.45 6.67
CA VAL A 155 20.91 -5.74 5.33
C VAL A 155 22.42 -5.54 5.39
N SER A 156 23.20 -6.33 4.65
CA SER A 156 24.66 -6.27 4.77
C SER A 156 25.39 -6.91 3.60
N ASN A 157 26.68 -6.62 3.52
CA ASN A 157 27.70 -7.26 2.69
C ASN A 157 28.20 -8.63 3.22
N LYS A 158 27.42 -9.30 4.06
CA LYS A 158 27.83 -10.51 4.80
C LYS A 158 26.95 -11.71 4.47
N ASN A 159 26.89 -12.05 3.18
CA ASN A 159 26.07 -13.14 2.67
C ASN A 159 24.59 -12.93 3.02
N TRP A 160 24.08 -11.72 2.79
CA TRP A 160 22.69 -11.39 3.03
C TRP A 160 21.80 -11.95 1.91
N GLN A 161 20.68 -12.58 2.29
CA GLN A 161 19.74 -13.18 1.34
C GLN A 161 18.30 -12.92 1.77
N LEU A 162 17.40 -12.84 0.79
CA LEU A 162 15.97 -12.74 0.96
C LEU A 162 15.27 -14.01 0.45
N ARG A 163 14.28 -14.49 1.21
CA ARG A 163 13.25 -15.41 0.74
C ARG A 163 11.87 -14.87 1.10
N VAL A 164 10.92 -14.94 0.18
CA VAL A 164 9.55 -14.49 0.40
C VAL A 164 8.60 -15.66 0.38
N ARG A 165 7.68 -15.70 1.35
CA ARG A 165 6.60 -16.67 1.42
C ARG A 165 5.25 -15.98 1.33
N ASN A 166 4.32 -16.58 0.60
CA ASN A 166 2.93 -16.15 0.65
C ASN A 166 2.26 -16.57 1.96
N MET A 167 1.01 -16.13 2.19
CA MET A 167 0.24 -16.46 3.40
C MET A 167 0.03 -17.98 3.61
N GLY A 168 0.05 -18.77 2.53
CA GLY A 168 -0.02 -20.23 2.57
C GLY A 168 1.33 -20.92 2.90
N GLY A 169 2.41 -20.15 3.08
CA GLY A 169 3.75 -20.64 3.37
C GLY A 169 4.56 -21.08 2.14
N ALA A 170 3.99 -20.99 0.93
CA ALA A 170 4.71 -21.32 -0.29
C ALA A 170 5.76 -20.25 -0.60
N VAL A 171 6.95 -20.68 -1.02
CA VAL A 171 8.01 -19.77 -1.44
C VAL A 171 7.64 -19.18 -2.80
N VAL A 172 7.57 -17.85 -2.86
CA VAL A 172 7.23 -17.10 -4.08
C VAL A 172 8.44 -16.37 -4.68
N LEU A 173 9.48 -16.12 -3.86
CA LEU A 173 10.77 -15.59 -4.29
C LEU A 173 11.88 -16.20 -3.43
N GLY A 174 13.01 -16.49 -4.05
CA GLY A 174 14.28 -16.71 -3.36
C GLY A 174 14.59 -18.17 -2.96
N PRO A 175 15.76 -18.39 -2.33
CA PRO A 175 16.69 -17.35 -1.85
C PRO A 175 17.31 -16.54 -2.99
N VAL A 176 17.47 -15.23 -2.78
CA VAL A 176 18.13 -14.27 -3.69
C VAL A 176 19.00 -13.34 -2.86
N GLY A 177 20.11 -12.86 -3.42
CA GLY A 177 21.12 -12.09 -2.70
C GLY A 177 22.45 -12.83 -2.63
N GLU A 178 23.41 -12.29 -1.90
CA GLU A 178 24.79 -12.78 -1.86
C GLU A 178 24.90 -14.28 -1.58
N GLY A 179 25.89 -14.93 -2.18
CA GLY A 179 26.09 -16.37 -2.09
C GLY A 179 25.10 -17.20 -2.90
N ILE A 180 24.01 -16.58 -3.40
CA ILE A 180 23.25 -17.07 -4.54
C ILE A 180 23.72 -16.32 -5.79
N VAL A 181 23.58 -14.99 -5.78
CA VAL A 181 24.01 -14.04 -6.82
C VAL A 181 24.27 -12.65 -6.23
N PRO A 182 25.07 -11.78 -6.87
CA PRO A 182 26.02 -12.10 -7.92
C PRO A 182 27.04 -13.15 -7.49
N GLY A 183 27.71 -13.78 -8.46
CA GLY A 183 28.77 -14.76 -8.16
C GLY A 183 29.98 -14.15 -7.44
N VAL A 184 30.09 -12.82 -7.44
CA VAL A 184 31.02 -12.03 -6.61
C VAL A 184 30.26 -11.44 -5.42
N GLY A 185 30.89 -11.34 -4.25
CA GLY A 185 30.26 -10.69 -3.09
C GLY A 185 30.04 -9.19 -3.31
N VAL A 186 29.01 -8.63 -2.68
CA VAL A 186 28.76 -7.18 -2.65
C VAL A 186 29.61 -6.58 -1.52
N SER A 187 30.35 -5.50 -1.77
CA SER A 187 31.20 -4.90 -0.74
C SER A 187 30.43 -3.97 0.21
N GLY A 188 31.04 -3.61 1.34
CA GLY A 188 30.50 -2.66 2.33
C GLY A 188 30.37 -1.20 1.86
N THR A 189 30.53 -0.98 0.57
CA THR A 189 30.49 0.31 -0.14
C THR A 189 29.66 0.21 -1.42
N GLU A 190 28.93 -0.89 -1.59
CA GLU A 190 28.13 -1.20 -2.77
C GLU A 190 26.66 -1.39 -2.39
N VAL A 191 25.81 -1.36 -3.41
CA VAL A 191 24.46 -1.91 -3.35
C VAL A 191 24.39 -3.14 -4.23
N PHE A 192 23.55 -4.09 -3.85
CA PHE A 192 23.09 -5.13 -4.75
C PHE A 192 22.01 -4.54 -5.64
N VAL A 193 22.05 -4.83 -6.93
CA VAL A 193 21.13 -4.22 -7.89
C VAL A 193 20.74 -5.21 -8.98
N LEU A 194 19.46 -5.19 -9.36
CA LEU A 194 18.99 -5.82 -10.59
C LEU A 194 19.38 -4.97 -11.79
N LYS A 195 20.20 -5.52 -12.70
CA LYS A 195 20.58 -4.91 -13.97
C LYS A 195 19.82 -5.51 -15.16
N ALA A 196 18.51 -5.64 -15.01
CA ALA A 196 17.58 -5.97 -16.09
C ALA A 196 16.21 -5.34 -15.84
N ASP A 197 15.42 -5.26 -16.92
CA ASP A 197 14.01 -4.95 -16.81
C ASP A 197 13.32 -6.08 -16.02
N PRO A 198 12.51 -5.74 -15.01
CA PRO A 198 11.84 -6.72 -14.17
C PRO A 198 10.80 -7.50 -14.99
N SER A 199 10.76 -8.83 -14.85
CA SER A 199 9.78 -9.67 -15.56
C SER A 199 9.55 -11.00 -14.86
N ALA A 200 8.45 -11.67 -15.19
CA ALA A 200 8.12 -13.01 -14.69
C ALA A 200 9.11 -14.11 -15.11
N ALA A 201 9.96 -13.84 -16.10
CA ALA A 201 11.01 -14.76 -16.55
C ALA A 201 12.30 -14.63 -15.72
N LEU A 202 12.41 -13.63 -14.85
CA LEU A 202 13.61 -13.41 -14.05
C LEU A 202 13.68 -14.44 -12.91
N ALA A 203 14.72 -15.26 -12.92
CA ALA A 203 14.98 -16.22 -11.87
C ALA A 203 15.70 -15.58 -10.66
N PRO A 204 15.50 -16.08 -9.43
CA PRO A 204 16.18 -15.60 -8.22
C PRO A 204 17.72 -15.71 -8.26
N ASP A 205 18.26 -16.61 -9.08
CA ASP A 205 19.69 -16.84 -9.30
C ASP A 205 20.20 -16.25 -10.64
N SER A 206 19.45 -15.31 -11.21
CA SER A 206 19.79 -14.68 -12.48
C SER A 206 21.12 -13.92 -12.42
N THR A 207 21.95 -14.07 -13.44
CA THR A 207 23.19 -13.30 -13.60
C THR A 207 22.95 -11.82 -13.92
N LYS A 208 21.68 -11.39 -14.01
CA LYS A 208 21.30 -9.98 -14.12
C LYS A 208 21.39 -9.26 -12.78
N TYR A 209 21.43 -10.00 -11.68
CA TYR A 209 21.80 -9.46 -10.38
C TYR A 209 23.30 -9.20 -10.31
N ASP A 210 23.66 -8.01 -9.88
CA ASP A 210 25.04 -7.52 -9.83
C ASP A 210 25.22 -6.57 -8.64
N SER A 211 26.42 -6.01 -8.48
CA SER A 211 26.68 -4.90 -7.56
C SER A 211 26.86 -3.57 -8.29
N SER A 212 26.62 -2.47 -7.57
CA SER A 212 26.88 -1.12 -8.03
C SER A 212 27.60 -0.31 -6.95
N LYS A 213 28.72 0.30 -7.35
CA LYS A 213 29.45 1.31 -6.57
C LYS A 213 29.03 2.74 -6.88
N ARG A 214 28.33 2.95 -8.00
CA ARG A 214 28.19 4.28 -8.61
C ARG A 214 26.82 4.91 -8.34
N PHE A 215 25.80 4.08 -8.30
CA PHE A 215 24.40 4.52 -8.28
C PHE A 215 23.57 3.60 -7.40
N SER A 216 22.61 4.19 -6.72
CA SER A 216 21.56 3.59 -5.89
C SER A 216 20.28 4.41 -6.08
N THR A 217 19.12 3.78 -6.05
CA THR A 217 17.85 4.40 -6.44
C THR A 217 16.72 4.05 -5.48
N PHE A 218 16.89 4.35 -4.20
CA PHE A 218 15.84 4.10 -3.22
C PHE A 218 14.47 4.66 -3.68
N GLY A 219 13.49 3.75 -3.85
CA GLY A 219 12.13 4.07 -4.26
C GLY A 219 11.96 4.38 -5.74
N ALA A 220 12.96 4.09 -6.59
CA ALA A 220 12.96 4.44 -8.00
C ALA A 220 13.57 3.33 -8.88
N PRO A 221 13.22 3.28 -10.19
CA PRO A 221 13.85 2.35 -11.14
C PRO A 221 15.40 2.44 -11.14
N ASN A 222 16.11 1.31 -11.14
CA ASN A 222 17.58 1.38 -11.09
C ASN A 222 18.21 1.91 -12.39
N ILE A 223 19.40 2.50 -12.24
CA ILE A 223 20.08 3.24 -13.31
C ILE A 223 21.45 2.63 -13.67
N TRP A 224 21.46 1.61 -14.51
CA TRP A 224 22.66 1.12 -15.23
C TRP A 224 22.53 1.26 -16.75
N GLY A 225 21.34 1.63 -17.20
CA GLY A 225 20.91 1.90 -18.58
C GLY A 225 19.43 2.33 -18.64
N THR A 226 18.90 2.82 -17.50
CA THR A 226 17.48 2.99 -17.12
C THR A 226 16.68 1.68 -17.16
N GLN A 227 16.23 1.22 -16.00
CA GLN A 227 15.30 0.09 -15.88
C GLN A 227 13.93 0.45 -16.45
N ASP A 228 13.44 -0.35 -17.41
CA ASP A 228 12.13 -0.16 -18.01
C ASP A 228 11.07 -1.03 -17.33
N PHE A 229 9.94 -0.41 -16.99
CA PHE A 229 8.78 -1.05 -16.36
C PHE A 229 7.56 -1.13 -17.30
N ASN A 230 7.66 -0.63 -18.54
CA ASN A 230 6.53 -0.52 -19.48
C ASN A 230 5.81 -1.86 -19.72
N ASP A 231 6.57 -2.97 -19.79
CA ASP A 231 6.00 -4.30 -19.98
C ASP A 231 5.22 -4.80 -18.75
N LEU A 232 5.63 -4.37 -17.54
CA LEU A 232 4.97 -4.72 -16.29
C LEU A 232 3.86 -3.78 -15.89
N ARG A 233 3.93 -2.52 -16.30
CA ARG A 233 2.89 -1.53 -16.10
C ARG A 233 2.05 -1.57 -17.36
N PRO A 234 1.20 -2.62 -17.56
CA PRO A 234 0.34 -2.65 -18.73
C PRO A 234 -0.33 -1.30 -18.73
N ALA A 235 -0.18 -0.55 -19.83
CA ALA A 235 -0.61 0.84 -19.93
C ALA A 235 -1.91 0.91 -19.16
N LEU A 236 -1.88 1.54 -17.96
CA LEU A 236 -3.05 1.55 -17.11
C LEU A 236 -4.07 2.08 -18.05
N ALA A 237 -5.01 1.22 -18.45
CA ALA A 237 -6.07 1.70 -19.26
C ALA A 237 -6.62 2.76 -18.33
N SER A 238 -6.46 4.03 -18.73
CA SER A 238 -7.54 4.95 -18.55
C SER A 238 -8.68 4.19 -19.20
N LYS A 239 -9.36 3.34 -18.41
CA LYS A 239 -10.62 2.76 -18.80
C LYS A 239 -11.47 3.99 -18.76
N THR A 240 -11.47 4.65 -19.92
CA THR A 240 -12.18 5.87 -20.22
C THR A 240 -13.53 5.70 -19.57
N GLY A 241 -13.74 6.48 -18.52
CA GLY A 241 -14.93 6.42 -17.75
C GLY A 241 -15.20 7.79 -17.20
N THR A 242 -16.45 8.19 -17.28
CA THR A 242 -16.90 9.45 -16.72
C THR A 242 -17.91 9.13 -15.64
N LEU A 243 -17.88 9.91 -14.57
CA LEU A 243 -18.98 10.04 -13.63
C LEU A 243 -19.40 11.49 -13.65
N LYS A 244 -20.71 11.70 -13.55
CA LYS A 244 -21.26 13.04 -13.42
C LYS A 244 -22.45 13.02 -12.48
N VAL A 245 -22.38 13.73 -11.36
CA VAL A 245 -23.50 13.99 -10.47
C VAL A 245 -24.48 14.90 -11.21
N LEU A 246 -25.74 14.48 -11.24
CA LEU A 246 -26.82 15.22 -11.92
C LEU A 246 -27.77 15.88 -10.92
N ALA A 247 -27.99 15.25 -9.76
CA ALA A 247 -28.83 15.78 -8.70
C ALA A 247 -28.57 15.03 -7.37
N PRO A 248 -28.63 15.71 -6.21
CA PRO A 248 -28.44 17.15 -6.03
C PRO A 248 -27.11 17.60 -6.62
N ASN A 249 -27.10 18.73 -7.31
CA ASN A 249 -25.91 19.24 -7.99
C ASN A 249 -25.57 20.71 -7.61
N GLY A 250 -26.32 21.28 -6.67
CA GLY A 250 -26.00 22.54 -6.02
C GLY A 250 -27.13 23.57 -6.04
N GLY A 251 -27.24 24.33 -4.96
CA GLY A 251 -28.27 25.35 -4.76
C GLY A 251 -29.64 24.83 -4.28
N GLU A 252 -29.87 23.52 -4.24
CA GLU A 252 -31.10 22.95 -3.70
C GLU A 252 -31.22 23.14 -2.18
N ALA A 253 -32.45 23.18 -1.69
CA ALA A 253 -32.75 23.10 -0.26
C ALA A 253 -33.43 21.75 0.03
N LEU A 254 -32.71 20.85 0.70
CA LEU A 254 -33.14 19.52 1.05
C LEU A 254 -33.67 19.52 2.49
N THR A 255 -34.90 19.05 2.67
CA THR A 255 -35.47 18.89 4.01
C THR A 255 -35.02 17.56 4.62
N ALA A 256 -34.41 17.62 5.80
CA ALA A 256 -34.01 16.43 6.54
C ALA A 256 -35.19 15.50 6.82
N GLY A 257 -34.91 14.19 6.85
CA GLY A 257 -35.94 13.16 7.00
C GLY A 257 -36.80 12.92 5.75
N LYS A 258 -36.60 13.68 4.67
CA LYS A 258 -37.21 13.38 3.36
C LYS A 258 -36.29 12.50 2.53
N VAL A 259 -36.90 11.69 1.67
CA VAL A 259 -36.19 10.89 0.68
C VAL A 259 -35.99 11.73 -0.58
N VAL A 260 -34.74 11.90 -0.98
CA VAL A 260 -34.30 12.60 -2.19
C VAL A 260 -33.66 11.59 -3.13
N THR A 261 -33.89 11.70 -4.44
CA THR A 261 -33.25 10.83 -5.42
C THR A 261 -31.93 11.44 -5.87
N VAL A 262 -30.82 10.78 -5.52
CA VAL A 262 -29.50 11.05 -6.09
C VAL A 262 -29.47 10.49 -7.50
N ARG A 263 -28.97 11.26 -8.47
CA ARG A 263 -28.85 10.86 -9.88
C ARG A 263 -27.45 11.14 -10.37
N TRP A 264 -26.91 10.23 -11.17
CA TRP A 264 -25.64 10.40 -11.83
C TRP A 264 -25.67 9.80 -13.23
N GLN A 265 -24.75 10.25 -14.07
CA GLN A 265 -24.44 9.64 -15.35
C GLN A 265 -23.09 8.95 -15.22
N SER A 266 -22.94 7.80 -15.85
CA SER A 266 -21.64 7.16 -15.99
C SER A 266 -21.45 6.57 -17.39
N GLU A 267 -20.22 6.63 -17.87
CA GLU A 267 -19.78 5.97 -19.09
C GLU A 267 -18.56 5.12 -18.74
N GLY A 268 -18.42 3.93 -19.32
CA GLY A 268 -17.25 3.08 -19.07
C GLY A 268 -17.07 2.58 -17.63
N ILE A 269 -18.14 2.60 -16.81
CA ILE A 269 -18.16 2.13 -15.42
C ILE A 269 -19.28 1.08 -15.26
N ALA A 270 -18.89 -0.19 -15.12
CA ALA A 270 -19.83 -1.31 -14.99
C ALA A 270 -19.90 -1.84 -13.55
N GLU A 271 -18.86 -1.58 -12.76
CA GLU A 271 -18.79 -1.88 -11.33
C GLU A 271 -19.76 -1.01 -10.51
N PRO A 272 -20.07 -1.38 -9.26
CA PRO A 272 -20.87 -0.55 -8.35
C PRO A 272 -20.26 0.83 -8.11
N VAL A 273 -21.11 1.80 -7.78
CA VAL A 273 -20.67 3.13 -7.30
C VAL A 273 -21.00 3.31 -5.83
N LEU A 274 -20.13 4.05 -5.14
CA LEU A 274 -20.33 4.51 -3.76
C LEU A 274 -20.84 5.95 -3.79
N ILE A 275 -21.67 6.29 -2.79
CA ILE A 275 -22.25 7.62 -2.65
C ILE A 275 -21.98 8.10 -1.23
N GLU A 276 -21.43 9.31 -1.14
CA GLU A 276 -21.11 9.99 0.12
C GLU A 276 -21.67 11.41 0.10
N PHE A 277 -21.98 11.95 1.28
CA PHE A 277 -22.29 13.37 1.44
C PHE A 277 -21.31 14.01 2.42
N SER A 278 -21.08 15.30 2.25
CA SER A 278 -20.27 16.13 3.13
C SER A 278 -21.16 17.23 3.69
N PRO A 279 -21.26 17.45 5.01
CA PRO A 279 -21.96 18.61 5.56
C PRO A 279 -21.08 19.86 5.67
N ASP A 280 -19.79 19.79 5.32
CA ASP A 280 -18.78 20.81 5.61
C ASP A 280 -17.91 21.16 4.39
N ASN A 281 -18.51 21.36 3.22
CA ASN A 281 -17.83 21.78 1.99
C ASN A 281 -16.63 20.89 1.57
N GLY A 282 -16.68 19.59 1.90
CA GLY A 282 -15.72 18.58 1.48
C GLY A 282 -14.62 18.28 2.49
N PHE A 283 -14.62 18.90 3.68
CA PHE A 283 -13.66 18.60 4.74
C PHE A 283 -13.86 17.20 5.33
N SER A 284 -15.12 16.73 5.44
CA SER A 284 -15.45 15.38 5.88
C SER A 284 -16.55 14.75 5.04
N TRP A 285 -16.39 13.45 4.75
CA TRP A 285 -17.32 12.68 3.93
C TRP A 285 -17.92 11.54 4.72
N THR A 286 -19.24 11.40 4.62
CA THR A 286 -20.04 10.37 5.28
C THR A 286 -20.77 9.53 4.23
N PRO A 287 -20.62 8.19 4.24
CA PRO A 287 -21.38 7.31 3.35
C PRO A 287 -22.88 7.45 3.55
N VAL A 288 -23.65 7.38 2.45
CA VAL A 288 -25.12 7.34 2.55
C VAL A 288 -25.58 5.99 3.07
N TYR A 289 -26.70 5.97 3.80
CA TYR A 289 -27.30 4.75 4.33
C TYR A 289 -28.79 4.64 3.93
N PRO A 290 -29.27 3.45 3.52
CA PRO A 290 -28.53 2.20 3.29
C PRO A 290 -27.52 2.32 2.14
N PRO A 291 -26.43 1.53 2.09
CA PRO A 291 -25.47 1.66 0.99
C PRO A 291 -26.15 1.42 -0.37
N ASN A 292 -25.75 2.19 -1.39
CA ASN A 292 -26.17 1.95 -2.76
C ASN A 292 -25.67 0.57 -3.26
N VAL A 293 -26.43 -0.07 -4.14
CA VAL A 293 -26.07 -1.36 -4.74
C VAL A 293 -26.00 -1.21 -6.26
N GLY A 294 -24.82 -1.47 -6.82
CA GLY A 294 -24.58 -1.41 -8.26
C GLY A 294 -24.38 0.02 -8.81
N ASN A 295 -24.42 0.15 -10.13
CA ASN A 295 -24.32 1.41 -10.86
C ASN A 295 -25.58 1.60 -11.72
N THR A 296 -26.66 2.04 -11.08
CA THR A 296 -28.00 2.12 -11.68
C THR A 296 -28.34 3.51 -12.23
N GLY A 297 -27.45 4.50 -12.04
CA GLY A 297 -27.68 5.91 -12.39
C GLY A 297 -28.58 6.68 -11.40
N GLN A 298 -29.13 6.01 -10.38
CA GLN A 298 -29.97 6.65 -9.37
C GLN A 298 -30.04 5.90 -8.03
N TYR A 299 -30.22 6.63 -6.94
CA TYR A 299 -30.32 6.09 -5.59
C TYR A 299 -31.27 6.91 -4.71
N LYS A 300 -32.11 6.26 -3.89
CA LYS A 300 -33.06 6.92 -2.98
C LYS A 300 -32.39 7.18 -1.63
N TRP A 301 -31.95 8.42 -1.41
CA TRP A 301 -31.26 8.85 -0.22
C TRP A 301 -32.20 9.46 0.83
N LEU A 302 -32.18 8.94 2.05
CA LEU A 302 -32.83 9.58 3.20
C LEU A 302 -31.91 10.70 3.72
N VAL A 303 -32.33 11.96 3.55
CA VAL A 303 -31.53 13.12 3.99
C VAL A 303 -31.40 13.08 5.52
N PRO A 304 -30.16 13.09 6.06
CA PRO A 304 -29.92 12.97 7.50
C PRO A 304 -30.41 14.22 8.25
N LEU A 305 -30.69 14.07 9.54
CA LEU A 305 -31.09 15.14 10.46
C LEU A 305 -29.90 16.04 10.85
N VAL A 306 -29.28 16.68 9.85
CA VAL A 306 -28.13 17.57 9.99
C VAL A 306 -28.41 18.87 9.23
N ASP A 307 -28.20 20.00 9.90
CA ASP A 307 -28.23 21.32 9.28
C ASP A 307 -26.89 21.63 8.60
N SER A 308 -26.93 22.05 7.34
CA SER A 308 -25.76 22.57 6.64
C SER A 308 -26.14 23.43 5.45
N SER A 309 -25.52 24.59 5.29
CA SER A 309 -25.60 25.40 4.07
C SER A 309 -24.46 25.13 3.08
N GLN A 310 -23.60 24.16 3.39
CA GLN A 310 -22.35 23.86 2.70
C GLN A 310 -22.27 22.37 2.31
N ALA A 311 -23.42 21.74 2.09
CA ALA A 311 -23.47 20.31 1.86
C ALA A 311 -23.06 19.97 0.42
N LEU A 312 -22.26 18.91 0.24
CA LEU A 312 -21.85 18.37 -1.05
C LEU A 312 -22.21 16.89 -1.15
N LEU A 313 -22.30 16.39 -2.38
CA LEU A 313 -22.53 14.98 -2.67
C LEU A 313 -21.46 14.48 -3.63
N ARG A 314 -20.94 13.27 -3.39
CA ARG A 314 -19.91 12.64 -4.22
C ARG A 314 -20.36 11.24 -4.63
N VAL A 315 -20.15 10.91 -5.90
CA VAL A 315 -20.34 9.56 -6.44
C VAL A 315 -19.01 9.08 -7.01
N CYS A 316 -18.54 7.90 -6.61
CA CYS A 316 -17.28 7.33 -7.09
C CYS A 316 -17.42 5.87 -7.48
N SER A 317 -16.57 5.39 -8.38
CA SER A 317 -16.45 3.95 -8.64
C SER A 317 -15.93 3.22 -7.39
N SER A 318 -16.54 2.07 -7.07
CA SER A 318 -16.11 1.23 -5.94
C SER A 318 -14.76 0.55 -6.12
N THR A 319 -14.25 0.46 -7.36
CA THR A 319 -12.97 -0.19 -7.67
C THR A 319 -11.98 0.73 -8.37
N ARG A 320 -12.40 1.94 -8.78
CA ARG A 320 -11.58 2.97 -9.42
C ARG A 320 -11.88 4.34 -8.79
N PRO A 321 -11.50 4.59 -7.53
CA PRO A 321 -11.92 5.76 -6.77
C PRO A 321 -11.51 7.11 -7.41
N ALA A 322 -10.45 7.14 -8.23
CA ALA A 322 -10.07 8.29 -9.05
C ALA A 322 -11.15 8.68 -10.10
N LEU A 323 -12.04 7.76 -10.46
CA LEU A 323 -13.26 8.06 -11.22
C LEU A 323 -14.37 8.42 -10.23
N PHE A 324 -14.52 9.71 -9.99
CA PHE A 324 -15.56 10.26 -9.16
C PHE A 324 -16.07 11.56 -9.75
N ASP A 325 -17.22 11.99 -9.27
CA ASP A 325 -17.67 13.36 -9.44
C ASP A 325 -18.27 13.89 -8.14
N VAL A 326 -18.20 15.20 -7.97
CA VAL A 326 -18.76 15.93 -6.84
C VAL A 326 -19.79 16.91 -7.38
N SER A 327 -20.89 17.11 -6.64
CA SER A 327 -21.88 18.13 -6.96
C SER A 327 -21.23 19.48 -7.25
N ASP A 328 -21.61 20.13 -8.36
CA ASP A 328 -20.96 21.34 -8.88
C ASP A 328 -20.91 22.50 -7.87
N LYS A 329 -21.90 22.60 -6.98
CA LYS A 329 -21.98 23.60 -5.91
C LYS A 329 -22.57 23.01 -4.63
N PRO A 330 -22.39 23.68 -3.48
CA PRO A 330 -23.06 23.29 -2.26
C PRO A 330 -24.60 23.39 -2.38
N PHE A 331 -25.30 22.45 -1.73
CA PHE A 331 -26.73 22.53 -1.43
C PHE A 331 -26.96 22.73 0.07
N THR A 332 -28.18 23.11 0.44
CA THR A 332 -28.58 23.29 1.83
C THR A 332 -29.33 22.06 2.33
N MET A 333 -29.00 21.57 3.52
CA MET A 333 -29.79 20.62 4.29
C MET A 333 -30.41 21.36 5.48
N LEU A 334 -31.73 21.24 5.64
CA LEU A 334 -32.49 21.86 6.72
C LEU A 334 -33.14 20.77 7.57
N ALA A 335 -32.73 20.63 8.82
CA ALA A 335 -33.47 19.94 9.85
C ALA A 335 -34.83 20.62 10.00
N GLY A 336 -35.90 19.96 9.53
CA GLY A 336 -37.24 20.49 9.68
C GLY A 336 -37.49 20.80 11.15
N THR A 337 -38.03 21.98 11.44
CA THR A 337 -38.47 22.31 12.80
C THR A 337 -39.52 21.29 13.21
N LEU A 338 -39.19 20.43 14.17
CA LEU A 338 -40.16 19.54 14.82
C LEU A 338 -41.02 20.37 15.79
N LEU A 339 -41.70 21.38 15.25
CA LEU A 339 -42.67 22.21 15.97
C LEU A 339 -44.04 21.94 15.38
N ALA A 340 -44.62 20.78 15.75
CA ALA A 340 -46.06 20.56 15.93
C ALA A 340 -46.31 19.04 15.99
N ASP A 341 -46.21 18.46 17.18
CA ASP A 341 -47.27 17.62 17.75
C ASP A 341 -46.91 17.21 19.19
N LEU A 342 -47.14 18.12 20.14
CA LEU A 342 -47.46 17.76 21.52
C LEU A 342 -48.61 18.70 21.91
N THR A 343 -49.83 18.27 21.61
CA THR A 343 -51.05 18.95 22.05
C THR A 343 -51.02 19.15 23.56
N GLY A 344 -51.25 20.40 23.98
CA GLY A 344 -50.97 20.92 25.32
C GLY A 344 -51.39 20.04 26.50
N GLN A 345 -50.52 19.96 27.50
CA GLN A 345 -50.72 20.53 28.86
C GLN A 345 -49.38 20.47 29.64
N GLY A 346 -48.97 21.59 30.25
CA GLY A 346 -47.87 21.68 31.23
C GLY A 346 -46.49 22.06 30.66
N PRO A 347 -45.64 22.78 31.44
CA PRO A 347 -44.30 23.16 30.99
C PRO A 347 -43.45 21.90 30.79
N ALA A 348 -42.79 21.79 29.64
CA ALA A 348 -41.93 20.66 29.31
C ALA A 348 -40.81 20.52 30.35
N ASP A 349 -40.83 19.42 31.09
CA ASP A 349 -39.70 18.99 31.90
C ASP A 349 -38.66 18.35 30.96
N PHE A 350 -37.51 19.02 30.82
CA PHE A 350 -36.39 18.56 30.01
C PHE A 350 -35.52 17.50 30.70
N SER A 351 -35.94 16.95 31.84
CA SER A 351 -35.21 15.89 32.56
C SER A 351 -35.12 14.54 31.83
N ALA A 352 -35.85 14.34 30.73
CA ALA A 352 -35.90 13.06 30.00
C ALA A 352 -35.04 12.96 28.72
N LEU A 353 -34.32 14.01 28.29
CA LEU A 353 -33.44 13.95 27.10
C LEU A 353 -32.00 13.51 27.38
N THR A 354 -31.67 13.26 28.65
CA THR A 354 -30.43 12.58 29.05
C THR A 354 -30.76 11.20 29.61
N HIS A 355 -31.01 10.23 28.72
CA HIS A 355 -30.66 8.81 28.86
C HIS A 355 -31.55 7.95 27.97
N HIS A 356 -31.04 7.56 26.79
CA HIS A 356 -31.30 6.21 26.28
C HIS A 356 -30.20 5.78 25.31
N ARG A 357 -29.02 5.54 25.88
CA ARG A 357 -28.10 4.53 25.35
C ARG A 357 -28.54 3.21 25.98
N THR A 358 -29.55 2.56 25.42
CA THR A 358 -29.91 1.19 25.79
C THR A 358 -30.11 0.41 24.51
N LEU A 359 -29.10 -0.39 24.20
CA LEU A 359 -29.16 -1.43 23.18
C LEU A 359 -30.26 -2.41 23.60
N LEU A 360 -31.25 -2.64 22.73
CA LEU A 360 -32.09 -3.83 22.83
C LEU A 360 -31.20 -5.07 22.61
N PRO A 361 -31.28 -6.12 23.45
CA PRO A 361 -30.55 -7.36 23.20
C PRO A 361 -31.24 -8.13 22.07
N GLY A 362 -30.49 -8.52 21.03
CA GLY A 362 -30.94 -9.55 20.08
C GLY A 362 -31.02 -9.20 18.59
N GLN A 363 -30.21 -8.27 18.08
CA GLN A 363 -29.95 -8.18 16.64
C GLN A 363 -28.44 -8.23 16.42
N GLU A 364 -27.95 -9.39 15.99
CA GLU A 364 -26.57 -9.62 15.59
C GLU A 364 -26.18 -8.61 14.51
N ARG A 365 -25.06 -7.90 14.73
CA ARG A 365 -24.40 -7.16 13.65
C ARG A 365 -23.85 -8.19 12.68
N PRO A 366 -24.06 -8.06 11.36
CA PRO A 366 -23.21 -8.76 10.42
C PRO A 366 -21.76 -8.31 10.66
N VAL A 367 -20.93 -9.29 11.00
CA VAL A 367 -19.49 -9.13 11.15
C VAL A 367 -18.89 -9.05 9.74
N GLY A 368 -18.13 -7.99 9.46
CA GLY A 368 -17.27 -7.92 8.29
C GLY A 368 -17.73 -6.93 7.21
N GLY A 369 -17.15 -5.73 7.24
CA GLY A 369 -17.30 -4.71 6.21
C GLY A 369 -16.77 -3.40 6.76
N GLY A 370 -15.52 -3.07 6.47
CA GLY A 370 -14.99 -1.73 6.72
C GLY A 370 -15.87 -0.67 6.02
N PRO A 371 -15.87 0.59 6.47
CA PRO A 371 -16.73 1.61 5.88
C PRO A 371 -16.37 1.79 4.42
N TRP A 372 -17.34 1.56 3.53
CA TRP A 372 -17.29 1.85 2.11
C TRP A 372 -17.08 3.36 1.91
N ARG A 373 -15.83 3.78 1.79
CA ARG A 373 -15.47 5.17 1.51
C ARG A 373 -14.91 5.27 0.10
N CYS A 374 -15.11 6.42 -0.53
CA CYS A 374 -14.43 6.72 -1.79
C CYS A 374 -12.90 6.85 -1.59
N TRP A 375 -12.43 7.05 -0.35
CA TRP A 375 -11.03 7.22 0.04
C TRP A 375 -10.78 6.77 1.48
#